data_AF-A0A7Y2XI79-F1
#
_entry.id   AF-A0A7Y2XI79-F1
#
_cell.length_a   1.000
_cell.length_b   1.000
_cell.length_c   1.000
_cell.angle_alpha   90.00
_cell.angle_beta   90.00
_cell.angle_gamma   90.00
#
_symmetry.space_group_name_H-M   'P 1'
#
loop_
_entity.id
_entity.type
_entity.pdbx_description
1 polymer ?
#
loop_
_entity_poly.entity_id
_entity_poly.type
_entity_poly.pdbx_seq_one_letter_code
_entity_poly.pdbx_strand_id
1 'polypeptide(L)'
;MAADTVFSGGWHERLACQVCHIPAIARKISTKMEWYWSDAGQNVDPIPKDPETGRPTYDKKKGTFVWKTNVRPELRYSNGMWERKVINVSDGYDEEPIQLAVPQGGYSDPNAMIYPFKLMKGNQPVDTTNKTVLVPHLFGKVSGPNPYWGTWDWNLALQDAANYTGQAFSGDYGFASTEMLLSVNHEIAPAENALGAGPIPEACMDCHSSGAVDWEALGWSSDPFNGGQREVGGSVAVGSVGVTSRGSALD
;
A
#
# COMPACT_ATOMS: atom_id res chain seq x y z
N MET A 1 -5.70 9.58 41.46
CA MET A 1 -5.07 8.34 40.96
C MET A 1 -3.98 8.79 40.00
N ALA A 2 -2.73 8.43 40.29
CA ALA A 2 -1.56 8.95 39.59
C ALA A 2 -1.55 8.49 38.12
N ALA A 3 -1.14 9.41 37.23
CA ALA A 3 -0.97 9.20 35.80
C ALA A 3 0.29 8.37 35.47
N ASP A 4 0.43 7.21 36.13
CA ASP A 4 1.66 6.41 36.18
C ASP A 4 1.49 5.01 35.57
N THR A 5 0.72 4.84 34.48
CA THR A 5 0.69 3.55 33.75
C THR A 5 0.38 3.64 32.25
N VAL A 6 0.72 4.72 31.54
CA VAL A 6 0.79 4.65 30.05
C VAL A 6 2.07 3.92 29.60
N PHE A 7 3.08 3.85 30.48
CA PHE A 7 4.39 3.24 30.22
C PHE A 7 4.63 1.97 31.04
N SER A 8 3.68 1.02 31.06
CA SER A 8 4.04 -0.32 31.56
C SER A 8 5.18 -0.87 30.67
N GLY A 9 6.25 -1.39 31.29
CA GLY A 9 7.37 -2.00 30.57
C GLY A 9 6.85 -3.07 29.59
N GLY A 10 7.36 -3.06 28.36
CA GLY A 10 6.98 -4.03 27.32
C GLY A 10 6.24 -3.47 26.09
N TRP A 11 5.53 -2.33 26.18
CA TRP A 11 4.76 -1.81 25.03
C TRP A 11 5.66 -1.30 23.91
N HIS A 12 6.65 -0.48 24.25
CA HIS A 12 7.64 0.04 23.30
C HIS A 12 8.65 -1.01 22.83
N GLU A 13 8.63 -2.22 23.37
CA GLU A 13 9.48 -3.31 22.86
C GLU A 13 8.93 -3.87 21.55
N ARG A 14 7.62 -3.67 21.28
CA ARG A 14 6.93 -4.24 20.12
C ARG A 14 6.17 -3.21 19.28
N LEU A 15 5.94 -2.00 19.77
CA LEU A 15 5.26 -0.92 19.03
C LEU A 15 6.21 0.26 18.85
N ALA A 16 6.41 0.70 17.61
CA ALA A 16 7.22 1.87 17.31
C ALA A 16 6.51 3.15 17.75
N CYS A 17 7.30 4.17 18.15
CA CYS A 17 6.78 5.48 18.57
C CYS A 17 5.84 6.08 17.51
N GLN A 18 6.20 5.89 16.24
CA GLN A 18 5.43 6.34 15.08
C GLN A 18 3.99 5.83 15.06
N VAL A 19 3.73 4.63 15.59
CA VAL A 19 2.38 4.04 15.60
C VAL A 19 1.42 4.95 16.38
N CYS A 20 1.79 5.34 17.60
CA CYS A 20 0.93 6.17 18.43
C CYS A 20 1.00 7.64 18.05
N HIS A 21 2.17 8.12 17.60
CA HIS A 21 2.41 9.55 17.37
C HIS A 21 2.09 10.03 15.95
N ILE A 22 1.78 9.13 15.02
CA ILE A 22 1.32 9.48 13.65
C ILE A 22 -0.07 8.87 13.44
N PRO A 23 -1.12 9.42 14.09
CA PRO A 23 -2.48 8.86 14.05
C PRO A 23 -3.10 8.88 12.64
N ALA A 24 -2.67 9.83 11.80
CA ALA A 24 -3.07 9.94 10.41
C ALA A 24 -2.00 10.66 9.57
N ILE A 25 -1.89 10.27 8.30
CA ILE A 25 -1.11 10.96 7.26
C ILE A 25 -2.05 11.73 6.32
N ALA A 26 -1.48 12.61 5.48
CA ALA A 26 -2.26 13.35 4.49
C ALA A 26 -3.40 14.17 5.15
N ARG A 27 -3.12 14.73 6.34
CA ARG A 27 -4.13 15.40 7.20
C ARG A 27 -4.69 16.68 6.60
N LYS A 28 -3.94 17.33 5.70
CA LYS A 28 -4.33 18.60 5.06
C LYS A 28 -4.42 18.52 3.54
N ILE A 29 -3.63 17.66 2.91
CA ILE A 29 -3.57 17.51 1.46
C ILE A 29 -3.75 16.02 1.17
N SER A 30 -4.70 15.68 0.29
CA SER A 30 -4.97 14.28 -0.02
C SER A 30 -3.75 13.57 -0.59
N THR A 31 -3.69 12.26 -0.39
CA THR A 31 -2.74 11.36 -1.03
C THR A 31 -3.47 10.41 -1.95
N LYS A 32 -2.80 9.97 -3.01
CA LYS A 32 -3.27 8.85 -3.82
C LYS A 32 -3.12 7.57 -3.01
N MET A 33 -4.17 6.79 -2.91
CA MET A 33 -4.20 5.48 -2.24
C MET A 33 -4.22 4.34 -3.24
N GLU A 34 -4.79 4.58 -4.42
CA GLU A 34 -4.90 3.57 -5.47
C GLU A 34 -4.53 4.15 -6.84
N TRP A 35 -3.87 3.36 -7.69
CA TRP A 35 -3.48 3.74 -9.04
C TRP A 35 -3.64 2.56 -10.01
N TYR A 36 -4.62 2.64 -10.91
CA TYR A 36 -4.90 1.61 -11.91
C TYR A 36 -4.45 2.06 -13.30
N TRP A 37 -3.33 1.51 -13.77
CA TRP A 37 -2.77 1.78 -15.10
C TRP A 37 -3.55 1.12 -16.23
N SER A 38 -4.33 0.07 -15.94
CA SER A 38 -5.20 -0.61 -16.93
C SER A 38 -6.14 0.33 -17.67
N ASP A 39 -6.52 1.44 -17.03
CA ASP A 39 -7.51 2.39 -17.55
C ASP A 39 -6.87 3.50 -18.40
N ALA A 40 -5.55 3.55 -18.47
CA ALA A 40 -4.83 4.59 -19.21
C ALA A 40 -5.12 4.50 -20.72
N GLY A 41 -5.07 5.64 -21.41
CA GLY A 41 -5.25 5.75 -22.86
C GLY A 41 -6.68 6.01 -23.32
N GLN A 42 -7.68 5.88 -22.44
CA GLN A 42 -9.07 6.18 -22.75
C GLN A 42 -9.34 7.69 -22.91
N ASN A 43 -10.27 8.05 -23.79
CA ASN A 43 -10.73 9.43 -23.94
C ASN A 43 -11.94 9.65 -23.01
N VAL A 44 -11.69 10.16 -21.81
CA VAL A 44 -12.73 10.45 -20.81
C VAL A 44 -12.95 11.96 -20.72
N ASP A 45 -14.19 12.40 -20.95
CA ASP A 45 -14.63 13.81 -20.84
C ASP A 45 -16.10 13.88 -20.39
N PRO A 46 -16.45 14.61 -19.32
CA PRO A 46 -15.54 15.31 -18.41
C PRO A 46 -14.68 14.34 -17.59
N ILE A 47 -13.46 14.77 -17.24
CA ILE A 47 -12.62 14.02 -16.31
C ILE A 47 -13.33 13.96 -14.94
N PRO A 48 -13.63 12.75 -14.41
CA PRO A 48 -14.28 12.61 -13.14
C PRO A 48 -13.43 13.17 -12.01
N LYS A 49 -14.09 13.64 -10.96
CA LYS A 49 -13.45 14.19 -9.77
C LYS A 49 -13.94 13.46 -8.54
N ASP A 50 -13.01 13.30 -7.61
CA ASP A 50 -13.29 12.79 -6.28
C ASP A 50 -14.18 13.81 -5.54
N PRO A 51 -15.33 13.39 -5.01
CA PRO A 51 -16.33 14.31 -4.45
C PRO A 51 -15.88 14.97 -3.14
N GLU A 52 -14.97 14.35 -2.39
CA GLU A 52 -14.49 14.88 -1.10
C GLU A 52 -13.30 15.83 -1.32
N THR A 53 -12.35 15.43 -2.15
CA THR A 53 -11.07 16.12 -2.33
C THR A 53 -11.06 17.05 -3.54
N GLY A 54 -12.05 16.93 -4.45
CA GLY A 54 -12.14 17.69 -5.70
C GLY A 54 -11.06 17.35 -6.73
N ARG A 55 -10.23 16.34 -6.47
CA ARG A 55 -9.13 15.95 -7.37
C ARG A 55 -9.62 15.15 -8.56
N PRO A 56 -8.99 15.29 -9.74
CA PRO A 56 -9.22 14.36 -10.86
C PRO A 56 -8.96 12.91 -10.45
N THR A 57 -9.92 12.03 -10.71
CA THR A 57 -9.79 10.57 -10.49
C THR A 57 -9.32 9.83 -11.73
N TYR A 58 -9.08 10.55 -12.83
CA TYR A 58 -8.55 9.99 -14.07
C TYR A 58 -7.52 10.93 -14.72
N ASP A 59 -6.49 10.36 -15.33
CA ASP A 59 -5.55 11.04 -16.23
C ASP A 59 -5.26 10.08 -17.39
N LYS A 60 -5.52 10.50 -18.64
CA LYS A 60 -5.30 9.65 -19.82
C LYS A 60 -3.91 9.02 -19.84
N LYS A 61 -2.87 9.73 -19.38
CA LYS A 61 -1.47 9.25 -19.31
C LYS A 61 -1.24 8.16 -18.28
N LYS A 62 -2.13 7.98 -17.31
CA LYS A 62 -1.84 7.28 -16.06
C LYS A 62 -2.97 6.37 -15.59
N GLY A 63 -4.18 6.50 -16.12
CA GLY A 63 -5.35 5.72 -15.70
C GLY A 63 -6.06 6.34 -14.50
N THR A 64 -6.62 5.48 -13.63
CA THR A 64 -7.56 5.87 -12.57
C THR A 64 -6.88 5.99 -11.20
N PHE A 65 -7.35 6.90 -10.38
CA PHE A 65 -6.84 7.19 -9.04
C PHE A 65 -7.95 7.18 -7.99
N VAL A 66 -7.63 6.66 -6.80
CA VAL A 66 -8.42 6.90 -5.58
C VAL A 66 -7.62 7.80 -4.65
N TRP A 67 -8.25 8.86 -4.15
CA TRP A 67 -7.66 9.84 -3.25
C TRP A 67 -8.27 9.72 -1.87
N LYS A 68 -7.48 9.98 -0.83
CA LYS A 68 -7.98 10.13 0.54
C LYS A 68 -7.24 11.23 1.30
N THR A 69 -7.94 11.88 2.21
CA THR A 69 -7.39 12.76 3.26
C THR A 69 -7.45 12.06 4.62
N ASN A 70 -6.61 12.51 5.55
CA ASN A 70 -6.61 12.06 6.95
C ASN A 70 -6.59 10.52 7.10
N VAL A 71 -5.63 9.88 6.42
CA VAL A 71 -5.54 8.42 6.28
C VAL A 71 -4.86 7.80 7.48
N ARG A 72 -5.51 6.81 8.12
CA ARG A 72 -4.87 5.95 9.12
C ARG A 72 -3.82 5.06 8.45
N PRO A 73 -2.56 5.04 8.90
CA PRO A 73 -1.55 4.13 8.36
C PRO A 73 -1.88 2.66 8.67
N GLU A 74 -1.52 1.78 7.75
CA GLU A 74 -1.52 0.34 7.96
C GLU A 74 -0.39 -0.06 8.89
N LEU A 75 -0.63 -1.03 9.77
CA LEU A 75 0.37 -1.52 10.71
C LEU A 75 0.94 -2.85 10.22
N ARG A 76 2.27 -2.97 10.21
CA ARG A 76 2.98 -4.22 9.88
C ARG A 76 4.19 -4.37 10.79
N TYR A 77 4.62 -5.61 11.04
CA TYR A 77 5.94 -5.84 11.66
C TYR A 77 7.05 -5.39 10.71
N SER A 78 8.11 -4.82 11.27
CA SER A 78 9.32 -4.47 10.56
C SER A 78 10.54 -4.64 11.46
N ASN A 79 11.56 -5.34 10.95
CA ASN A 79 12.90 -5.41 11.50
C ASN A 79 13.89 -4.48 10.75
N GLY A 80 13.36 -3.55 9.94
CA GLY A 80 14.14 -2.64 9.10
C GLY A 80 14.53 -3.17 7.72
N MET A 81 14.43 -4.48 7.49
CA MET A 81 14.65 -5.09 6.17
C MET A 81 13.39 -5.06 5.32
N TRP A 82 13.58 -5.23 4.01
CA TRP A 82 12.51 -5.14 3.02
C TRP A 82 12.72 -6.16 1.91
N GLU A 83 11.61 -6.73 1.45
CA GLU A 83 11.55 -7.36 0.14
C GLU A 83 10.98 -6.35 -0.86
N ARG A 84 11.59 -6.26 -2.04
CA ARG A 84 11.18 -5.34 -3.10
C ARG A 84 11.32 -6.00 -4.46
N LYS A 85 10.45 -5.61 -5.39
CA LYS A 85 10.62 -5.93 -6.81
C LYS A 85 11.74 -5.05 -7.38
N VAL A 86 12.77 -5.70 -7.89
CA VAL A 86 13.94 -5.08 -8.50
C VAL A 86 14.12 -5.70 -9.88
N ILE A 87 14.25 -4.83 -10.89
CA ILE A 87 14.40 -5.20 -12.30
C ILE A 87 15.53 -6.23 -12.47
N ASN A 88 15.24 -7.35 -13.13
CA ASN A 88 16.16 -8.47 -13.40
C ASN A 88 16.75 -9.16 -12.15
N VAL A 89 16.17 -8.94 -10.97
CA VAL A 89 16.65 -9.53 -9.71
C VAL A 89 15.52 -10.26 -8.98
N SER A 90 14.38 -9.59 -8.82
CA SER A 90 13.25 -10.07 -8.00
C SER A 90 11.90 -9.62 -8.55
N ASP A 91 11.84 -9.21 -9.81
CA ASP A 91 10.66 -8.69 -10.51
C ASP A 91 9.66 -9.78 -10.96
N GLY A 92 9.94 -11.06 -10.72
CA GLY A 92 8.98 -12.14 -10.92
C GLY A 92 7.80 -12.11 -9.95
N TYR A 93 6.68 -12.72 -10.32
CA TYR A 93 5.51 -12.92 -9.45
C TYR A 93 4.81 -14.26 -9.73
N ASP A 94 4.11 -14.79 -8.73
CA ASP A 94 3.37 -16.05 -8.77
C ASP A 94 1.93 -15.91 -8.23
N GLU A 95 1.67 -14.85 -7.47
CA GLU A 95 0.35 -14.52 -6.92
C GLU A 95 -0.02 -13.04 -7.09
N GLU A 96 -1.31 -12.75 -6.93
CA GLU A 96 -1.85 -11.39 -6.87
C GLU A 96 -2.62 -11.19 -5.55
N PRO A 97 -2.53 -10.01 -4.90
CA PRO A 97 -1.79 -8.82 -5.34
C PRO A 97 -0.27 -8.98 -5.25
N ILE A 98 0.44 -8.56 -6.30
CA ILE A 98 1.90 -8.59 -6.34
C ILE A 98 2.45 -7.58 -5.32
N GLN A 99 3.26 -8.08 -4.42
CA GLN A 99 3.90 -7.28 -3.38
C GLN A 99 5.13 -6.54 -3.94
N LEU A 100 5.01 -5.24 -4.22
CA LEU A 100 6.08 -4.41 -4.80
C LEU A 100 7.15 -4.04 -3.76
N ALA A 101 6.73 -3.78 -2.53
CA ALA A 101 7.60 -3.52 -1.40
C ALA A 101 6.91 -3.90 -0.09
N VAL A 102 7.51 -4.82 0.67
CA VAL A 102 6.98 -5.34 1.93
C VAL A 102 8.06 -5.29 3.02
N PRO A 103 7.79 -4.68 4.20
CA PRO A 103 8.68 -4.73 5.34
C PRO A 103 8.76 -6.17 5.87
N GLN A 104 9.97 -6.59 6.22
CA GLN A 104 10.24 -7.93 6.73
C GLN A 104 10.23 -7.95 8.25
N GLY A 105 9.95 -9.12 8.83
CA GLY A 105 9.87 -9.32 10.27
C GLY A 105 8.52 -9.89 10.67
N GLY A 106 8.39 -10.25 11.95
CA GLY A 106 7.17 -10.82 12.48
C GLY A 106 7.22 -10.89 14.00
N TYR A 107 6.15 -11.38 14.62
CA TYR A 107 6.09 -11.44 16.08
C TYR A 107 7.20 -12.30 16.72
N SER A 108 7.65 -13.36 16.06
CA SER A 108 8.74 -14.22 16.56
C SER A 108 10.14 -13.60 16.37
N ASP A 109 10.29 -12.56 15.54
CA ASP A 109 11.55 -11.87 15.35
C ASP A 109 11.77 -10.88 16.52
N PRO A 110 12.81 -11.10 17.36
CA PRO A 110 13.07 -10.23 18.51
C PRO A 110 13.50 -8.80 18.11
N ASN A 111 13.91 -8.60 16.86
CA ASN A 111 14.28 -7.27 16.34
C ASN A 111 13.11 -6.57 15.64
N ALA A 112 11.97 -7.25 15.47
CA ALA A 112 10.83 -6.67 14.78
C ALA A 112 9.89 -5.94 15.75
N MET A 113 9.47 -4.75 15.32
CA MET A 113 8.42 -3.96 15.97
C MET A 113 7.31 -3.66 14.96
N ILE A 114 6.13 -3.30 15.43
CA ILE A 114 5.03 -2.82 14.60
C ILE A 114 5.30 -1.37 14.22
N TYR A 115 5.29 -1.08 12.92
CA TYR A 115 5.47 0.26 12.35
C TYR A 115 4.26 0.66 11.48
N PRO A 116 4.01 1.97 11.32
CA PRO A 116 3.00 2.48 10.40
C PRO A 116 3.53 2.61 8.97
N PHE A 117 2.69 2.26 8.01
CA PHE A 117 2.96 2.32 6.59
C PHE A 117 1.77 2.91 5.83
N LYS A 118 2.06 3.64 4.76
CA LYS A 118 1.05 3.93 3.75
C LYS A 118 0.97 2.73 2.81
N LEU A 119 -0.20 2.12 2.70
CA LEU A 119 -0.48 1.13 1.67
C LEU A 119 -0.93 1.82 0.38
N MET A 120 -0.21 1.56 -0.70
CA MET A 120 -0.56 1.98 -2.05
C MET A 120 -0.99 0.74 -2.84
N LYS A 121 -2.25 0.72 -3.29
CA LYS A 121 -2.78 -0.36 -4.13
C LYS A 121 -2.81 0.07 -5.60
N GLY A 122 -2.96 -0.88 -6.51
CA GLY A 122 -3.13 -0.54 -7.91
C GLY A 122 -3.04 -1.72 -8.83
N ASN A 123 -2.84 -1.45 -10.11
CA ASN A 123 -2.36 -2.44 -11.06
C ASN A 123 -1.30 -1.83 -11.96
N GLN A 124 -0.38 -2.66 -12.45
CA GLN A 124 0.67 -2.22 -13.36
C GLN A 124 0.95 -3.28 -14.44
N PRO A 125 1.61 -2.89 -15.55
CA PRO A 125 1.94 -3.82 -16.61
C PRO A 125 2.78 -5.00 -16.13
N VAL A 126 2.44 -6.19 -16.60
CA VAL A 126 3.18 -7.44 -16.36
C VAL A 126 3.32 -8.22 -17.65
N ASP A 127 4.39 -9.00 -17.77
CA ASP A 127 4.53 -10.04 -18.79
C ASP A 127 3.78 -11.28 -18.30
N THR A 128 2.71 -11.65 -18.99
CA THR A 128 1.81 -12.73 -18.54
C THR A 128 2.39 -14.12 -18.79
N THR A 129 3.36 -14.22 -19.71
CA THR A 129 4.06 -15.46 -20.08
C THR A 129 5.27 -15.67 -19.16
N ASN A 130 6.14 -14.67 -19.02
CA ASN A 130 7.32 -14.75 -18.15
C ASN A 130 7.00 -14.48 -16.67
N LYS A 131 5.76 -14.12 -16.34
CA LYS A 131 5.31 -13.77 -14.98
C LYS A 131 6.24 -12.75 -14.32
N THR A 132 6.51 -11.67 -15.02
CA THR A 132 7.44 -10.61 -14.58
C THR A 132 6.75 -9.26 -14.55
N VAL A 133 7.00 -8.48 -13.52
CA VAL A 133 6.55 -7.10 -13.40
C VAL A 133 7.34 -6.22 -14.37
N LEU A 134 6.63 -5.58 -15.31
CA LEU A 134 7.26 -4.76 -16.34
C LEU A 134 7.38 -3.31 -15.90
N VAL A 135 8.41 -2.63 -16.41
CA VAL A 135 8.57 -1.18 -16.29
C VAL A 135 8.27 -0.54 -17.64
N PRO A 136 7.34 0.43 -17.74
CA PRO A 136 6.99 1.01 -19.03
C PRO A 136 7.86 2.20 -19.44
N HIS A 137 8.10 2.36 -20.74
CA HIS A 137 8.67 3.59 -21.31
C HIS A 137 7.57 4.66 -21.37
N LEU A 138 7.52 5.53 -20.35
CA LEU A 138 6.43 6.52 -20.24
C LEU A 138 6.70 7.81 -21.03
N PHE A 139 7.95 8.29 -21.07
CA PHE A 139 8.31 9.58 -21.63
C PHE A 139 9.74 9.62 -22.15
N GLY A 140 10.03 10.64 -22.96
CA GLY A 140 11.36 10.85 -23.54
C GLY A 140 11.57 9.99 -24.79
N LYS A 141 12.82 9.99 -25.28
CA LYS A 141 13.25 9.20 -26.45
C LYS A 141 14.51 8.38 -26.19
N VAL A 142 15.03 8.41 -24.96
CA VAL A 142 16.25 7.69 -24.56
C VAL A 142 16.01 6.18 -24.59
N SER A 143 14.81 5.73 -24.19
CA SER A 143 14.44 4.31 -24.19
C SER A 143 13.80 3.84 -25.50
N GLY A 144 13.76 4.68 -26.54
CA GLY A 144 13.20 4.33 -27.85
C GLY A 144 12.21 5.36 -28.40
N PRO A 145 11.59 5.09 -29.57
CA PRO A 145 10.69 6.04 -30.21
C PRO A 145 9.25 6.01 -29.68
N ASN A 146 8.89 5.10 -28.78
CA ASN A 146 7.51 4.78 -28.42
C ASN A 146 7.16 5.09 -26.94
N PRO A 147 7.33 6.33 -26.44
CA PRO A 147 6.88 6.66 -25.09
C PRO A 147 5.35 6.59 -24.99
N TYR A 148 4.83 5.86 -24.01
CA TYR A 148 3.39 5.62 -23.83
C TYR A 148 2.58 6.92 -23.79
N TRP A 149 3.07 7.97 -23.12
CA TRP A 149 2.35 9.26 -23.01
C TRP A 149 2.22 10.04 -24.33
N GLY A 150 2.90 9.60 -25.39
CA GLY A 150 2.82 10.18 -26.73
C GLY A 150 2.19 9.25 -27.77
N THR A 151 2.43 7.95 -27.67
CA THR A 151 1.97 6.96 -28.67
C THR A 151 0.71 6.21 -28.26
N TRP A 152 0.43 6.12 -26.96
CA TRP A 152 -0.72 5.38 -26.40
C TRP A 152 -0.71 3.87 -26.73
N ASP A 153 0.47 3.33 -27.06
CA ASP A 153 0.67 1.92 -27.35
C ASP A 153 1.47 1.27 -26.22
N TRP A 154 0.78 0.47 -25.41
CA TRP A 154 1.41 -0.24 -24.29
C TRP A 154 2.43 -1.26 -24.77
N ASN A 155 2.15 -2.02 -25.82
CA ASN A 155 3.04 -3.09 -26.27
C ASN A 155 4.37 -2.50 -26.75
N LEU A 156 4.33 -1.45 -27.57
CA LEU A 156 5.53 -0.76 -28.04
C LEU A 156 6.29 -0.07 -26.89
N ALA A 157 5.60 0.54 -25.94
CA ALA A 157 6.24 1.18 -24.80
C ALA A 157 6.90 0.17 -23.84
N LEU A 158 6.31 -1.02 -23.67
CA LEU A 158 6.88 -2.09 -22.88
C LEU A 158 8.07 -2.74 -23.60
N GLN A 159 7.99 -2.90 -24.93
CA GLN A 159 9.11 -3.38 -25.74
C GLN A 159 10.32 -2.43 -25.69
N ASP A 160 10.08 -1.12 -25.85
CA ASP A 160 11.11 -0.08 -25.72
C ASP A 160 11.82 -0.18 -24.35
N ALA A 161 11.04 -0.29 -23.28
CA ALA A 161 11.60 -0.38 -21.94
C ALA A 161 12.34 -1.70 -21.70
N ALA A 162 11.80 -2.84 -22.13
CA ALA A 162 12.46 -4.14 -22.02
C ALA A 162 13.82 -4.14 -22.72
N ASN A 163 13.90 -3.56 -23.92
CA ASN A 163 15.16 -3.39 -24.65
C ASN A 163 16.15 -2.50 -23.89
N TYR A 164 15.66 -1.46 -23.22
CA TYR A 164 16.49 -0.52 -22.45
C TYR A 164 16.98 -1.11 -21.12
N THR A 165 16.13 -1.84 -20.41
CA THR A 165 16.42 -2.42 -19.09
C THR A 165 17.08 -3.80 -19.17
N GLY A 166 17.04 -4.44 -20.33
CA GLY A 166 17.46 -5.83 -20.50
C GLY A 166 16.48 -6.85 -19.90
N GLN A 167 15.26 -6.43 -19.52
CA GLN A 167 14.21 -7.37 -19.10
C GLN A 167 13.80 -8.26 -20.28
N ALA A 168 13.62 -9.55 -20.01
CA ALA A 168 12.99 -10.44 -20.97
C ALA A 168 11.51 -10.04 -21.10
N PHE A 169 11.06 -9.76 -22.33
CA PHE A 169 9.66 -9.49 -22.63
C PHE A 169 9.20 -10.43 -23.73
N SER A 170 8.13 -11.18 -23.45
CA SER A 170 7.55 -12.17 -24.37
C SER A 170 6.80 -11.54 -25.54
N GLY A 171 6.41 -10.27 -25.41
CA GLY A 171 5.45 -9.62 -26.30
C GLY A 171 4.00 -9.71 -25.81
N ASP A 172 3.73 -10.57 -24.82
CA ASP A 172 2.43 -10.67 -24.16
C ASP A 172 2.45 -9.87 -22.86
N TYR A 173 1.46 -8.99 -22.69
CA TYR A 173 1.32 -8.22 -21.46
C TYR A 173 -0.12 -8.23 -20.94
N GLY A 174 -0.25 -7.93 -19.65
CA GLY A 174 -1.50 -7.67 -18.97
C GLY A 174 -1.29 -6.65 -17.86
N PHE A 175 -2.31 -6.46 -17.02
CA PHE A 175 -2.22 -5.65 -15.81
C PHE A 175 -2.56 -6.54 -14.62
N ALA A 176 -1.65 -6.63 -13.66
CA ALA A 176 -1.84 -7.39 -12.44
C ALA A 176 -2.00 -6.46 -11.25
N SER A 177 -2.80 -6.88 -10.28
CA SER A 177 -3.01 -6.18 -9.01
C SER A 177 -1.71 -6.10 -8.23
N THR A 178 -1.46 -4.97 -7.57
CA THR A 178 -0.24 -4.69 -6.83
C THR A 178 -0.53 -4.01 -5.51
N GLU A 179 0.35 -4.25 -4.55
CA GLU A 179 0.40 -3.52 -3.29
C GLU A 179 1.85 -3.08 -2.99
N MET A 180 1.99 -1.89 -2.43
CA MET A 180 3.27 -1.34 -2.01
C MET A 180 3.12 -0.65 -0.66
N LEU A 181 3.91 -1.05 0.32
CA LEU A 181 4.01 -0.36 1.61
C LEU A 181 5.11 0.71 1.54
N LEU A 182 4.77 1.91 1.98
CA LEU A 182 5.70 3.03 2.09
C LEU A 182 5.82 3.44 3.55
N SER A 183 7.06 3.55 4.05
CA SER A 183 7.33 3.91 5.44
C SER A 183 6.72 5.27 5.81
N VAL A 184 6.07 5.35 6.98
CA VAL A 184 5.55 6.60 7.54
C VAL A 184 6.40 7.01 8.73
N ASN A 185 7.13 8.12 8.57
CA ASN A 185 8.07 8.63 9.58
C ASN A 185 7.87 10.12 9.91
N HIS A 186 7.00 10.81 9.17
CA HIS A 186 6.73 12.25 9.31
C HIS A 186 5.26 12.47 9.68
N GLU A 187 4.88 13.73 9.89
CA GLU A 187 3.54 14.10 10.38
C GLU A 187 3.25 13.66 11.82
N ILE A 188 4.27 13.61 12.68
CA ILE A 188 4.08 13.49 14.13
C ILE A 188 3.05 14.53 14.59
N ALA A 189 2.02 14.08 15.31
CA ALA A 189 0.96 14.92 15.83
C ALA A 189 1.36 15.54 17.18
N PRO A 190 0.72 16.66 17.59
CA PRO A 190 0.76 17.12 18.97
C PRO A 190 0.38 15.98 19.94
N ALA A 191 0.96 15.98 21.14
CA ALA A 191 0.84 14.86 22.08
C ALA A 191 -0.60 14.56 22.48
N GLU A 192 -1.45 15.57 22.57
CA GLU A 192 -2.88 15.46 22.84
C GLU A 192 -3.68 14.72 21.76
N ASN A 193 -3.10 14.53 20.57
CA ASN A 193 -3.69 13.79 19.46
C ASN A 193 -3.02 12.43 19.22
N ALA A 194 -2.10 12.01 20.09
CA ALA A 194 -1.50 10.68 19.98
C ALA A 194 -2.57 9.61 20.27
N LEU A 195 -2.47 8.47 19.57
CA LEU A 195 -3.34 7.33 19.86
C LEU A 195 -3.05 6.82 21.27
N GLY A 196 -4.10 6.50 22.03
CA GLY A 196 -3.98 6.11 23.42
C GLY A 196 -3.80 7.29 24.38
N ALA A 197 -3.89 8.53 23.90
CA ALA A 197 -3.91 9.70 24.78
C ALA A 197 -5.31 9.86 25.41
N GLY A 198 -5.35 10.02 26.74
CA GLY A 198 -6.59 10.27 27.48
C GLY A 198 -6.95 9.18 28.49
N PRO A 199 -8.17 9.21 29.05
CA PRO A 199 -8.62 8.22 30.01
C PRO A 199 -8.86 6.85 29.36
N ILE A 200 -8.72 5.80 30.17
CA ILE A 200 -9.15 4.45 29.85
C ILE A 200 -10.61 4.30 30.32
N PRO A 201 -11.50 3.68 29.52
CA PRO A 201 -11.21 2.81 28.37
C PRO A 201 -11.13 3.50 27.00
N GLU A 202 -11.47 4.77 26.89
CA GLU A 202 -11.62 5.46 25.58
C GLU A 202 -10.32 5.45 24.77
N ALA A 203 -9.19 5.74 25.42
CA ALA A 203 -7.87 5.71 24.82
C ALA A 203 -7.50 4.35 24.18
N CYS A 204 -8.00 3.24 24.73
CA CYS A 204 -7.74 1.91 24.16
C CYS A 204 -8.43 1.73 22.80
N MET A 205 -9.55 2.43 22.60
CA MET A 205 -10.37 2.29 21.40
C MET A 205 -9.77 2.98 20.17
N ASP A 206 -8.68 3.73 20.33
CA ASP A 206 -7.91 4.26 19.20
C ASP A 206 -7.25 3.16 18.35
N CYS A 207 -7.03 1.98 18.96
CA CYS A 207 -6.52 0.79 18.31
C CYS A 207 -7.56 -0.33 18.32
N HIS A 208 -8.20 -0.57 19.47
CA HIS A 208 -9.15 -1.67 19.66
C HIS A 208 -10.58 -1.26 19.28
N SER A 209 -11.37 -2.20 18.78
CA SER A 209 -12.78 -2.02 18.39
C SER A 209 -13.05 -0.84 17.43
N SER A 210 -12.02 -0.33 16.76
CA SER A 210 -12.09 0.80 15.83
C SER A 210 -12.20 0.40 14.36
N GLY A 211 -11.82 -0.84 14.04
CA GLY A 211 -11.59 -1.27 12.66
C GLY A 211 -10.37 -0.62 12.00
N ALA A 212 -9.56 0.15 12.75
CA ALA A 212 -8.42 0.88 12.24
C ALA A 212 -7.13 0.04 12.15
N VAL A 213 -7.14 -1.16 12.74
CA VAL A 213 -6.01 -2.09 12.77
C VAL A 213 -6.41 -3.39 12.08
N ASP A 214 -5.65 -3.75 11.05
CA ASP A 214 -5.68 -5.07 10.42
C ASP A 214 -4.95 -6.07 11.32
N TRP A 215 -5.69 -6.67 12.25
CA TRP A 215 -5.17 -7.61 13.25
C TRP A 215 -4.65 -8.91 12.62
N GLU A 216 -5.30 -9.36 11.55
CA GLU A 216 -4.89 -10.56 10.79
C GLU A 216 -3.51 -10.36 10.16
N ALA A 217 -3.25 -9.19 9.56
CA ALA A 217 -1.92 -8.86 9.05
C ALA A 217 -0.84 -8.73 10.14
N LEU A 218 -1.23 -8.64 11.42
CA LEU A 218 -0.33 -8.68 12.58
C LEU A 218 -0.25 -10.07 13.24
N GLY A 219 -0.85 -11.11 12.63
CA GLY A 219 -0.81 -12.49 13.11
C GLY A 219 -1.79 -12.77 14.26
N TRP A 220 -2.92 -12.07 14.30
CA TRP A 220 -4.00 -12.30 15.25
C TRP A 220 -5.26 -12.74 14.52
N SER A 221 -6.01 -13.67 15.12
CA SER A 221 -7.29 -14.14 14.56
C SER A 221 -8.39 -13.06 14.55
N SER A 222 -8.25 -12.04 15.39
CA SER A 222 -9.13 -10.88 15.53
C SER A 222 -8.53 -9.89 16.53
N ASP A 223 -9.26 -8.83 16.87
CA ASP A 223 -8.83 -7.88 17.90
C ASP A 223 -8.55 -8.58 19.25
N PRO A 224 -7.33 -8.49 19.81
CA PRO A 224 -6.98 -9.12 21.09
C PRO A 224 -7.79 -8.58 22.27
N PHE A 225 -8.30 -7.34 22.20
CA PHE A 225 -9.21 -6.81 23.21
C PHE A 225 -10.54 -7.58 23.26
N ASN A 226 -10.97 -8.11 22.10
CA ASN A 226 -12.21 -8.88 21.96
C ASN A 226 -11.96 -10.40 21.97
N GLY A 227 -10.83 -10.84 22.53
CA GLY A 227 -10.49 -12.26 22.68
C GLY A 227 -9.74 -12.88 21.49
N GLY A 228 -9.28 -12.07 20.53
CA GLY A 228 -8.42 -12.51 19.43
C GLY A 228 -7.17 -13.23 19.94
N GLN A 229 -6.82 -14.33 19.31
CA GLN A 229 -5.68 -15.17 19.67
C GLN A 229 -4.56 -14.98 18.65
N ARG A 230 -3.31 -15.14 19.09
CA ARG A 230 -2.18 -15.16 18.18
C ARG A 230 -2.18 -16.46 17.39
N GLU A 231 -2.02 -16.36 16.08
CA GLU A 231 -1.80 -17.54 15.26
C GLU A 231 -0.33 -17.94 15.38
N VAL A 232 -0.07 -19.02 16.12
CA VAL A 232 1.28 -19.55 16.31
C VAL A 232 1.60 -20.48 15.14
N GLY A 233 2.41 -20.02 14.17
CA GLY A 233 3.04 -20.89 13.18
C GLY A 233 2.75 -20.66 11.70
N GLY A 234 2.12 -19.55 11.30
CA GLY A 234 1.98 -19.17 9.90
C GLY A 234 2.94 -18.04 9.53
N SER A 235 3.77 -18.22 8.50
CA SER A 235 4.19 -17.07 7.70
C SER A 235 2.90 -16.41 7.22
N VAL A 236 2.60 -15.21 7.67
CA VAL A 236 1.45 -14.47 7.15
C VAL A 236 1.79 -14.12 5.70
N ALA A 237 1.39 -14.99 4.77
CA ALA A 237 1.11 -14.56 3.42
C ALA A 237 0.08 -13.44 3.58
N VAL A 238 0.42 -12.26 3.09
CA VAL A 238 -0.43 -11.07 3.17
C VAL A 238 -1.71 -11.41 2.40
N GLY A 239 -2.73 -11.84 3.14
CA GLY A 239 -4.00 -12.29 2.58
C GLY A 239 -4.61 -11.16 1.76
N SER A 240 -4.95 -11.47 0.51
CA SER A 240 -5.70 -10.61 -0.39
C SER A 240 -6.93 -10.01 0.31
N VAL A 241 -6.96 -8.69 0.45
CA VAL A 241 -8.17 -7.98 0.85
C VAL A 241 -9.25 -8.28 -0.20
N GLY A 242 -10.30 -8.98 0.21
CA GLY A 242 -11.40 -9.38 -0.66
C GLY A 242 -11.97 -8.18 -1.42
N VAL A 243 -11.93 -8.27 -2.75
CA VAL A 243 -12.64 -7.35 -3.65
C VAL A 243 -14.13 -7.53 -3.38
N THR A 244 -14.73 -6.57 -2.67
CA THR A 244 -16.19 -6.42 -2.70
C THR A 244 -16.55 -5.82 -4.05
N SER A 245 -17.06 -6.66 -4.95
CA SER A 245 -17.66 -6.22 -6.21
C SER A 245 -18.81 -5.26 -5.91
N ARG A 246 -18.60 -3.95 -6.11
CA ARG A 246 -19.72 -3.01 -6.21
C ARG A 246 -20.30 -3.14 -7.61
N GLY A 247 -21.50 -3.70 -7.67
CA GLY A 247 -22.31 -3.84 -8.88
C GLY A 247 -22.59 -2.47 -9.53
N SER A 248 -22.73 -2.49 -10.84
CA SER A 248 -23.18 -1.34 -11.62
C SER A 248 -24.55 -0.89 -11.12
N ALA A 249 -24.66 0.36 -10.69
CA ALA A 249 -25.91 1.08 -10.74
C ALA A 249 -25.75 2.13 -11.85
N LEU A 250 -26.19 1.74 -13.05
CA LEU A 250 -26.71 2.68 -14.02
C LEU A 250 -28.20 2.81 -13.70
N ASP A 251 -28.57 4.00 -13.25
CA ASP A 251 -29.84 4.68 -13.53
C ASP A 251 -29.54 6.18 -13.60
#